data_AF-A0A9W6GIE1-F1
#
_entry.id   AF-A0A9W6GIE1-F1
#
_cell.length_a   1.000
_cell.length_b   1.000
_cell.length_c   1.000
_cell.angle_alpha   90.00
_cell.angle_beta   90.00
_cell.angle_gamma   90.00
#
_symmetry.space_group_name_H-M   'P 1'
#
loop_
_entity.id
_entity.type
_entity.pdbx_description
1 polymer ?
#
loop_
_entity_poly.entity_id
_entity_poly.type
_entity_poly.pdbx_seq_one_letter_code
_entity_poly.pdbx_strand_id
1 'polypeptide(L)'
;MYALGTHLLIELKNCNPEILKDLESVKNILVDAAKKANATIISVNFHEFNPFGISGVVVIAESHLTIHTWPEYGFAAVDVFTCGETIKPEIAAQYIIEAFECKVPSIVEMKRGIISHRNEKLPHKVCHEELQVVY
;
A
#
# COMPACT_ATOMS: atom_id res chain seq x y z
N MET A 1 -20.48 7.34 -1.46
CA MET A 1 -19.79 7.15 -0.17
C MET A 1 -18.41 7.74 -0.30
N TYR A 2 -18.14 8.86 0.37
CA TYR A 2 -16.83 9.51 0.32
C TYR A 2 -15.93 8.88 1.39
N ALA A 3 -14.81 8.29 0.96
CA ALA A 3 -13.84 7.64 1.82
C ALA A 3 -12.52 8.40 1.75
N LEU A 4 -11.87 8.58 2.88
CA LEU A 4 -10.54 9.22 2.97
C LEU A 4 -9.47 8.47 2.18
N GLY A 5 -9.61 7.15 2.09
CA GLY A 5 -8.65 6.32 1.37
C GLY A 5 -9.21 4.95 0.99
N THR A 6 -8.44 4.28 0.16
CA THR A 6 -8.71 2.92 -0.33
C THR A 6 -7.61 2.01 0.18
N HIS A 7 -8.00 0.91 0.80
CA HIS A 7 -7.10 -0.08 1.38
C HIS A 7 -7.31 -1.43 0.72
N LEU A 8 -6.30 -1.92 0.01
CA LEU A 8 -6.30 -3.23 -0.60
C LEU A 8 -5.61 -4.21 0.34
N LEU A 9 -6.33 -5.24 0.75
CA LEU A 9 -5.79 -6.41 1.42
C LEU A 9 -5.53 -7.47 0.35
N ILE A 10 -4.27 -7.82 0.15
CA ILE A 10 -3.82 -8.66 -0.95
C ILE A 10 -3.21 -9.94 -0.39
N GLU A 11 -3.81 -11.06 -0.74
CA GLU A 11 -3.24 -12.39 -0.51
C GLU A 11 -2.55 -12.85 -1.78
N LEU A 12 -1.23 -13.09 -1.71
CA LEU A 12 -0.43 -13.59 -2.81
C LEU A 12 -0.11 -15.07 -2.56
N LYS A 13 -0.67 -15.98 -3.37
CA LYS A 13 -0.47 -17.43 -3.25
C LYS A 13 0.30 -17.95 -4.46
N ASN A 14 1.11 -18.98 -4.22
CA ASN A 14 1.99 -19.61 -5.20
C ASN A 14 2.98 -18.60 -5.81
N CYS A 15 3.60 -17.78 -4.96
CA CYS A 15 4.67 -16.86 -5.34
C CYS A 15 6.00 -17.61 -5.45
N ASN A 16 7.01 -16.95 -6.02
CA ASN A 16 8.37 -17.46 -6.06
C ASN A 16 9.02 -17.41 -4.65
N PRO A 17 9.32 -18.56 -4.01
CA PRO A 17 9.89 -18.59 -2.66
C PRO A 17 11.27 -17.94 -2.54
N GLU A 18 12.05 -17.93 -3.64
CA GLU A 18 13.39 -17.33 -3.66
C GLU A 18 13.30 -15.80 -3.55
N ILE A 19 12.26 -15.20 -4.14
CA ILE A 19 11.98 -13.77 -3.99
C ILE A 19 11.45 -13.50 -2.58
N LEU A 20 10.54 -14.34 -2.08
CA LEU A 20 9.91 -14.14 -0.76
C LEU A 20 10.90 -14.19 0.41
N LYS A 21 12.03 -14.88 0.28
CA LYS A 21 13.05 -14.98 1.34
C LYS A 21 14.18 -13.94 1.20
N ASP A 22 14.24 -13.22 0.08
CA ASP A 22 15.32 -12.26 -0.18
C ASP A 22 14.92 -10.85 0.27
N LEU A 23 15.58 -10.35 1.32
CA LEU A 23 15.25 -9.08 1.96
C LEU A 23 15.30 -7.90 0.99
N GLU A 24 16.34 -7.80 0.17
CA GLU A 24 16.50 -6.68 -0.75
C GLU A 24 15.48 -6.75 -1.90
N SER A 25 15.16 -7.94 -2.42
CA SER A 25 14.09 -8.10 -3.41
C SER A 25 12.75 -7.66 -2.86
N VAL A 26 12.34 -8.15 -1.69
CA VAL A 26 11.06 -7.79 -1.05
C VAL A 26 10.97 -6.28 -0.81
N LYS A 27 12.04 -5.68 -0.28
CA LYS A 27 12.13 -4.25 -0.03
C LYS A 27 12.04 -3.43 -1.31
N ASN A 28 12.79 -3.80 -2.36
CA ASN A 28 12.79 -3.09 -3.64
C ASN A 28 11.43 -3.17 -4.32
N ILE A 29 10.76 -4.34 -4.28
CA ILE A 29 9.42 -4.52 -4.82
C ILE A 29 8.43 -3.57 -4.14
N LEU A 30 8.40 -3.49 -2.81
CA LEU A 30 7.46 -2.60 -2.13
C LEU A 30 7.76 -1.11 -2.37
N VAL A 31 9.04 -0.74 -2.41
CA VAL A 31 9.46 0.64 -2.69
C VAL A 31 9.10 1.04 -4.11
N ASP A 32 9.33 0.17 -5.10
CA ASP A 32 9.00 0.45 -6.49
C ASP A 32 7.49 0.42 -6.75
N ALA A 33 6.73 -0.39 -6.00
CA ALA A 33 5.28 -0.34 -5.99
C ALA A 33 4.76 1.05 -5.56
N ALA A 34 5.30 1.58 -4.45
CA ALA A 34 4.96 2.91 -3.97
C ALA A 34 5.31 4.00 -5.00
N LYS A 35 6.51 3.94 -5.60
CA LYS A 35 6.91 4.88 -6.66
C LYS A 35 6.02 4.81 -7.89
N LYS A 36 5.68 3.61 -8.36
CA LYS A 36 4.80 3.39 -9.54
C LYS A 36 3.38 3.91 -9.30
N ALA A 37 2.90 3.83 -8.06
CA ALA A 37 1.64 4.46 -7.65
C ALA A 37 1.73 5.99 -7.48
N ASN A 38 2.90 6.60 -7.72
CA ASN A 38 3.21 8.01 -7.46
C ASN A 38 2.99 8.41 -5.99
N ALA A 39 3.21 7.48 -5.06
CA ALA A 39 3.14 7.77 -3.63
C ALA A 39 4.42 8.46 -3.15
N THR A 40 4.26 9.42 -2.23
CA THR A 40 5.41 10.06 -1.56
C THR A 40 5.86 9.18 -0.40
N ILE A 41 7.07 8.62 -0.49
CA ILE A 41 7.67 7.77 0.54
C ILE A 41 8.23 8.64 1.67
N ILE A 42 7.87 8.30 2.91
CA ILE A 42 8.34 8.96 4.13
C ILE A 42 9.43 8.14 4.82
N SER A 43 9.23 6.83 4.94
CA SER A 43 10.21 5.93 5.56
C SER A 43 10.03 4.48 5.09
N VAL A 44 11.11 3.71 5.16
CA VAL A 44 11.18 2.31 4.72
C VAL A 44 11.81 1.50 5.85
N ASN A 45 11.13 0.45 6.33
CA ASN A 45 11.64 -0.40 7.42
C ASN A 45 11.30 -1.87 7.16
N PHE A 46 12.30 -2.74 7.23
CA PHE A 46 12.16 -4.17 6.96
C PHE A 46 12.95 -4.97 7.99
N HIS A 47 12.44 -6.16 8.30
CA HIS A 47 13.06 -7.12 9.20
C HIS A 47 13.00 -8.52 8.57
N GLU A 48 14.14 -9.20 8.55
CA GLU A 48 14.28 -10.59 8.15
C GLU A 48 14.29 -11.49 9.39
N PHE A 49 13.51 -12.55 9.37
CA PHE A 49 13.42 -13.55 10.44
C PHE A 49 14.28 -14.77 10.14
N ASN A 50 14.62 -15.53 11.18
CA ASN A 50 15.36 -16.79 11.08
C ASN A 50 14.41 -17.99 11.24
N PRO A 51 14.46 -19.01 10.36
CA PRO A 51 15.41 -19.19 9.26
C PRO A 51 15.10 -18.40 7.98
N PHE A 52 13.89 -17.89 7.83
CA PHE A 52 13.45 -17.07 6.69
C PHE A 52 12.13 -16.36 7.02
N GLY A 53 11.69 -15.51 6.10
CA GLY A 53 10.48 -14.70 6.22
C GLY A 53 10.83 -13.24 6.50
N ILE A 54 10.04 -12.34 5.95
CA ILE A 54 10.30 -10.90 5.98
C ILE A 54 9.01 -10.20 6.37
N SER A 55 9.12 -9.21 7.25
CA SER A 55 8.09 -8.21 7.49
C SER A 55 8.61 -6.85 7.11
N GLY A 56 7.79 -6.07 6.42
CA GLY A 56 8.20 -4.79 5.87
C GLY A 56 7.09 -3.75 5.83
N VAL A 57 7.47 -2.49 5.96
CA VAL A 57 6.59 -1.34 5.79
C VAL A 57 7.28 -0.25 5.00
N VAL A 58 6.56 0.29 4.02
CA VAL A 58 6.84 1.55 3.35
C VAL A 58 5.78 2.54 3.80
N VAL A 59 6.17 3.45 4.68
CA VAL A 59 5.29 4.55 5.11
C VAL A 59 5.26 5.57 3.99
N ILE A 60 4.06 5.89 3.53
CA ILE A 60 3.82 6.94 2.54
C ILE A 60 3.02 8.08 3.18
N ALA A 61 2.95 9.24 2.53
CA ALA A 61 2.21 10.38 3.06
C ALA A 61 0.76 9.98 3.42
N GLU A 62 0.46 9.96 4.72
CA GLU A 62 -0.85 9.67 5.32
C GLU A 62 -1.35 8.21 5.23
N SER A 63 -0.53 7.25 4.81
CA SER A 63 -0.89 5.81 4.74
C SER A 63 0.33 4.88 4.66
N HIS A 64 0.21 3.67 4.10
CA HIS A 64 1.31 2.68 4.07
C HIS A 64 1.15 1.59 3.01
N LEU A 65 2.27 0.97 2.64
CA LEU A 65 2.31 -0.38 2.07
C LEU A 65 3.00 -1.31 3.07
N THR A 66 2.42 -2.48 3.38
CA THR A 66 3.03 -3.49 4.26
C THR A 66 3.11 -4.85 3.58
N ILE A 67 4.06 -5.68 4.02
CA ILE A 67 4.18 -7.07 3.59
C ILE A 67 4.62 -7.97 4.74
N HIS A 68 4.08 -9.17 4.75
CA HIS A 68 4.54 -10.30 5.56
C HIS A 68 4.66 -11.53 4.66
N THR A 69 5.82 -12.17 4.63
CA THR A 69 6.09 -13.31 3.73
C THR A 69 6.24 -14.61 4.52
N TRP A 70 5.74 -15.70 3.94
CA TRP A 70 5.99 -17.09 4.37
C TRP A 70 6.53 -17.89 3.18
N PRO A 71 7.85 -17.86 2.92
CA PRO A 71 8.47 -18.53 1.78
C PRO A 71 8.16 -20.03 1.69
N GLU A 72 8.07 -20.71 2.83
CA GLU A 72 7.75 -22.13 2.95
C GLU A 72 6.36 -22.51 2.42
N TYR A 73 5.45 -21.52 2.32
CA TYR A 73 4.12 -21.68 1.75
C TYR A 73 3.96 -20.99 0.39
N GLY A 74 5.02 -20.38 -0.14
CA GLY A 74 4.94 -19.54 -1.34
C GLY A 74 3.91 -18.41 -1.18
N PHE A 75 3.79 -17.86 0.03
CA PHE A 75 2.72 -16.95 0.42
C PHE A 75 3.24 -15.60 0.89
N ALA A 76 2.51 -14.53 0.56
CA ALA A 76 2.66 -13.24 1.21
C ALA A 76 1.31 -12.57 1.44
N ALA A 77 1.17 -11.92 2.60
CA ALA A 77 0.10 -10.99 2.89
C ALA A 77 0.63 -9.57 2.66
N VAL A 78 -0.06 -8.79 1.83
CA VAL A 78 0.32 -7.44 1.47
C VAL A 78 -0.86 -6.50 1.71
N ASP A 79 -0.56 -5.33 2.27
CA ASP A 79 -1.52 -4.25 2.40
C ASP A 79 -1.07 -3.08 1.53
N VAL A 80 -1.97 -2.53 0.72
CA VAL A 80 -1.74 -1.27 -0.02
C VAL A 80 -2.80 -0.29 0.42
N PHE A 81 -2.46 0.59 1.36
CA PHE A 81 -3.34 1.64 1.82
C PHE A 81 -2.90 2.99 1.25
N THR A 82 -3.79 3.67 0.52
CA THR A 82 -3.53 4.99 -0.05
C THR A 82 -4.64 5.97 0.29
N CYS A 83 -4.27 7.21 0.58
CA CYS A 83 -5.21 8.32 0.83
C CYS A 83 -5.36 9.21 -0.42
N GLY A 84 -6.52 9.84 -0.58
CA GLY A 84 -6.83 10.75 -1.68
C GLY A 84 -7.23 10.07 -3.01
N GLU A 85 -7.59 10.90 -4.00
CA GLU A 85 -8.12 10.44 -5.30
C GLU A 85 -7.03 10.26 -6.39
N THR A 86 -5.81 10.74 -6.15
CA THR A 86 -4.74 10.80 -7.16
C THR A 86 -3.87 9.54 -7.20
N ILE A 87 -3.70 8.87 -6.06
CA ILE A 87 -2.92 7.64 -5.95
C ILE A 87 -3.83 6.46 -6.30
N LYS A 88 -3.37 5.63 -7.24
CA LYS A 88 -4.11 4.43 -7.67
C LYS A 88 -3.48 3.20 -6.99
N PRO A 89 -4.08 2.65 -5.92
CA PRO A 89 -3.50 1.51 -5.22
C PRO A 89 -3.41 0.27 -6.10
N GLU A 90 -4.27 0.16 -7.13
CA GLU A 90 -4.26 -0.94 -8.10
C GLU A 90 -2.96 -1.03 -8.90
N ILE A 91 -2.28 0.10 -9.13
CA ILE A 91 -0.99 0.11 -9.83
C ILE A 91 0.08 -0.54 -8.96
N ALA A 92 0.09 -0.25 -7.67
CA ALA A 92 0.99 -0.89 -6.72
C ALA A 92 0.65 -2.39 -6.59
N ALA A 93 -0.63 -2.72 -6.43
CA ALA A 93 -1.08 -4.11 -6.34
C ALA A 93 -0.66 -4.95 -7.56
N GLN A 94 -0.93 -4.45 -8.77
CA GLN A 94 -0.58 -5.16 -10.02
C GLN A 94 0.93 -5.39 -10.13
N TYR A 95 1.73 -4.36 -9.84
CA TYR A 95 3.18 -4.50 -9.88
C TYR A 95 3.69 -5.51 -8.85
N ILE A 96 3.15 -5.50 -7.63
CA ILE A 96 3.51 -6.45 -6.57
C ILE A 96 3.19 -7.89 -7.01
N ILE A 97 2.00 -8.12 -7.58
CA ILE A 97 1.57 -9.45 -8.08
C ILE A 97 2.56 -9.98 -9.13
N GLU A 98 2.93 -9.13 -10.09
CA GLU A 98 3.88 -9.48 -11.16
C GLU A 98 5.28 -9.75 -10.60
N ALA A 99 5.77 -8.87 -9.73
CA ALA A 99 7.14 -8.94 -9.21
C ALA A 99 7.38 -10.12 -8.26
N PHE A 100 6.36 -10.57 -7.52
CA PHE A 100 6.43 -11.81 -6.73
C PHE A 100 6.15 -13.07 -7.54
N GLU A 101 5.92 -12.94 -8.85
CA GLU A 101 5.56 -14.03 -9.77
C GLU A 101 4.31 -14.81 -9.31
N CYS A 102 3.43 -14.15 -8.55
CA CYS A 102 2.26 -14.75 -7.92
C CYS A 102 1.31 -15.36 -8.96
N LYS A 103 0.88 -16.60 -8.74
CA LYS A 103 -0.06 -17.29 -9.65
C LYS A 103 -1.51 -17.18 -9.23
N VAL A 104 -1.79 -17.00 -7.94
CA VAL A 104 -3.16 -16.98 -7.40
C VAL A 104 -3.31 -15.78 -6.44
N PRO A 105 -3.45 -14.55 -6.98
CA PRO A 105 -3.72 -13.39 -6.15
C PRO A 105 -5.20 -13.34 -5.73
N SER A 106 -5.46 -12.80 -4.53
CA SER A 106 -6.79 -12.41 -4.09
C SER A 106 -6.72 -11.01 -3.48
N ILE A 107 -7.66 -10.15 -3.82
CA ILE A 107 -7.69 -8.76 -3.35
C ILE A 107 -9.06 -8.48 -2.73
N VAL A 108 -9.05 -7.93 -1.52
CA VAL A 108 -10.23 -7.35 -0.86
C VAL A 108 -10.00 -5.85 -0.71
N GLU A 109 -10.90 -5.06 -1.30
CA GLU A 109 -10.88 -3.61 -1.16
C GLU A 109 -11.72 -3.18 0.06
N MET A 110 -11.13 -2.32 0.89
CA MET A 110 -11.80 -1.66 2.00
C MET A 110 -11.73 -0.15 1.86
N LYS A 111 -12.89 0.51 1.91
CA LYS A 111 -12.96 1.98 2.05
C LYS A 111 -12.65 2.39 3.47
N ARG A 112 -11.69 3.29 3.66
CA ARG A 112 -11.25 3.79 4.97
C ARG A 112 -11.74 5.22 5.17
N GLY A 113 -12.18 5.54 6.38
CA GLY A 113 -12.65 6.88 6.73
C GLY A 113 -13.92 7.28 5.96
N ILE A 114 -15.00 6.53 6.15
CA ILE A 114 -16.32 6.89 5.60
C ILE A 114 -16.89 8.01 6.48
N ILE A 115 -16.73 9.27 6.06
CA ILE A 115 -17.10 10.43 6.89
C ILE A 115 -18.54 10.92 6.62
N SER A 116 -19.16 10.58 5.48
CA SER A 116 -20.57 10.95 5.26
C SER A 116 -21.35 9.98 4.35
N HIS A 117 -22.65 9.85 4.66
CA HIS A 117 -23.67 9.19 3.83
C HIS A 117 -24.32 10.14 2.80
N ARG A 118 -23.83 11.39 2.67
CA ARG A 118 -24.35 12.37 1.71
C ARG A 118 -23.33 12.59 0.60
N ASN A 119 -23.80 12.66 -0.65
CA ASN A 119 -22.99 12.85 -1.86
C ASN A 119 -22.39 14.26 -1.95
N GLU A 120 -21.63 14.69 -0.95
CA GLU A 120 -20.92 15.96 -0.97
C GLU A 120 -19.43 15.69 -0.73
N LYS A 121 -18.59 16.15 -1.68
CA LYS A 121 -17.13 16.10 -1.57
C LYS A 121 -16.72 16.93 -0.36
N LEU A 122 -16.14 16.29 0.66
CA LEU A 122 -15.50 17.01 1.75
C LEU A 122 -14.14 17.54 1.24
N PRO A 123 -13.81 18.82 1.48
CA PRO A 123 -12.54 19.37 1.02
C PRO A 123 -11.38 18.73 1.79
N HIS A 124 -10.45 18.11 1.07
CA HIS A 124 -9.15 17.72 1.61
C HIS A 124 -8.14 18.85 1.39
N LYS A 125 -7.48 19.25 2.48
CA LYS A 125 -6.54 20.37 2.62
C LYS A 125 -7.25 21.72 2.74
N VAL A 126 -7.27 22.29 3.96
CA VAL A 126 -7.47 23.73 4.10
C VAL A 126 -6.19 24.37 3.55
N CYS A 127 -6.25 24.84 2.31
CA CYS A 127 -5.27 25.82 1.85
C CYS A 127 -5.49 27.07 2.72
N HIS A 128 -4.50 27.46 3.52
CA HIS A 128 -4.56 28.73 4.23
C HIS A 128 -4.54 29.86 3.20
N GLU A 129 -5.71 30.33 2.77
CA GLU A 129 -5.83 31.52 1.94
C GLU A 129 -7.15 32.29 2.14
N GLU A 130 -7.81 32.14 3.29
CA GLU A 130 -8.93 33.01 3.68
C GLU A 130 -8.76 33.56 5.10
N LEU A 131 -7.76 34.44 5.25
CA LEU A 131 -7.77 35.52 6.23
C LEU A 131 -7.33 36.80 5.51
N GLN A 132 -8.17 37.27 4.59
CA GLN A 132 -8.13 38.67 4.14
C GLN A 132 -9.43 39.36 4.55
N VAL A 133 -9.28 40.17 5.59
CA VAL A 133 -9.88 41.50 5.81
C VAL A 133 -11.36 41.65 5.42
N VAL A 134 -12.20 41.78 6.44
CA VAL A 134 -13.38 42.64 6.36
C VAL A 134 -13.28 43.65 7.49
N TYR A 135 -13.34 44.92 7.11
CA TYR A 135 -13.26 46.13 7.94
C TYR A 135 -14.34 46.19 9.02
#